data_AF-A0A0C9SLI1-F1
#
_entry.id   AF-A0A0C9SLI1-F1
#
_cell.length_a   1.000
_cell.length_b   1.000
_cell.length_c   1.000
_cell.angle_alpha   90.00
_cell.angle_beta   90.00
_cell.angle_gamma   90.00
#
_symmetry.space_group_name_H-M   'P 1'
#
loop_
_entity.id
_entity.type
_entity.pdbx_description
1 polymer ?
#
loop_
_entity_poly.entity_id
_entity_poly.type
_entity_poly.pdbx_seq_one_letter_code
_entity_poly.pdbx_strand_id
1 'polypeptide(L)'
;MEPKVDVPLFIEDPDRIPTEAVPENFVSYTLKHQEARPPITWSNWYKELHWLHVFIIFVPPTLGFIGAWSTPLRLKTAIWFVVYIHLTGFGLTAGYHRLWTHRAYKATKGLEYTLAILGAGVIEGSIAWWARGHRAHHRYTDTDHIMQWSRPDGDNRP
;
A
#
# COMPACT_ATOMS: atom_id res chain seq x y z
N MET A 1 6.34 16.14 31.89
CA MET A 1 7.53 16.19 31.04
C MET A 1 7.86 14.76 30.71
N GLU A 2 7.52 14.26 29.52
CA GLU A 2 7.98 12.94 29.11
C GLU A 2 9.49 13.01 28.83
N PRO A 3 10.29 12.03 29.29
CA PRO A 3 11.71 11.99 29.02
C PRO A 3 11.94 11.77 27.52
N LYS A 4 12.79 12.60 26.90
CA LYS A 4 13.29 12.35 25.55
C LYS A 4 14.14 11.08 25.59
N VAL A 5 13.63 10.01 25.00
CA VAL A 5 14.40 8.80 24.73
C VAL A 5 15.21 9.07 23.47
N ASP A 6 16.52 9.23 23.63
CA ASP A 6 17.45 9.37 22.50
C ASP A 6 17.58 8.02 21.79
N VAL A 7 16.80 7.82 20.74
CA VAL A 7 16.89 6.62 19.91
C VAL A 7 18.16 6.71 19.05
N PRO A 8 19.09 5.75 19.15
CA PRO A 8 20.32 5.79 18.37
C PRO A 8 20.01 5.69 16.87
N LEU A 9 20.67 6.52 16.07
CA LEU A 9 20.50 6.60 14.61
C LEU A 9 20.88 5.29 13.88
N PHE A 10 21.65 4.42 14.56
CA PHE A 10 22.13 3.15 14.04
C PHE A 10 21.94 2.05 15.09
N ILE A 11 21.42 0.89 14.67
CA ILE A 11 21.30 -0.30 15.50
C ILE A 11 22.65 -1.05 15.45
N GLU A 12 23.39 -1.04 16.54
CA GLU A 12 24.72 -1.68 16.65
C GLU A 12 24.66 -3.21 16.73
N ASP A 13 23.59 -3.77 17.29
CA ASP A 13 23.39 -5.22 17.47
C ASP A 13 21.97 -5.62 17.00
N PRO A 14 21.82 -6.32 15.86
CA PRO A 14 20.51 -6.69 15.30
C PRO A 14 19.76 -7.73 16.14
N ASP A 15 20.44 -8.46 17.04
CA ASP A 15 19.85 -9.52 17.85
C ASP A 15 19.48 -9.04 19.27
N ARG A 16 19.81 -7.78 19.62
CA ARG A 16 19.63 -7.20 20.95
C ARG A 16 18.96 -5.83 20.89
N ILE A 17 17.75 -5.77 20.31
CA ILE A 17 16.94 -4.55 20.30
C ILE A 17 16.18 -4.45 21.63
N PRO A 18 16.44 -3.43 22.48
CA PRO A 18 15.65 -3.22 23.70
C PRO A 18 14.20 -2.98 23.31
N THR A 19 13.26 -3.71 23.92
CA THR A 19 11.81 -3.57 23.63
C THR A 19 11.32 -2.14 23.84
N GLU A 20 11.96 -1.37 24.74
CA GLU A 20 11.69 0.05 24.99
C GLU A 20 12.31 1.00 23.94
N ALA A 21 13.32 0.55 23.20
CA ALA A 21 14.01 1.31 22.14
C ALA A 21 13.46 1.02 20.75
N VAL A 22 12.58 0.02 20.60
CA VAL A 22 11.78 -0.14 19.39
C VAL A 22 10.85 1.08 19.35
N PRO A 23 11.03 2.01 18.41
CA PRO A 23 10.08 3.10 18.25
C PRO A 23 8.72 2.46 18.13
N GLU A 24 7.72 3.03 18.81
CA GLU A 24 6.33 2.67 18.61
C GLU A 24 6.11 2.28 17.15
N ASN A 25 5.53 1.09 16.92
CA ASN A 25 5.43 0.53 15.58
C ASN A 25 4.97 1.65 14.61
N PHE A 26 5.48 1.68 13.36
CA PHE A 26 5.27 2.81 12.45
C PHE A 26 3.82 3.34 12.43
N VAL A 27 2.85 2.46 12.66
CA VAL A 27 1.45 2.82 12.82
C VAL A 27 1.15 3.60 14.09
N SER A 28 1.56 3.16 15.28
CA SER A 28 1.49 3.96 16.52
C SER A 28 2.16 5.32 16.37
N TYR A 29 3.34 5.40 15.76
CA TYR A 29 3.97 6.69 15.43
C TYR A 29 3.10 7.53 14.49
N THR A 30 2.56 6.93 13.41
CA THR A 30 1.70 7.62 12.45
C THR A 30 0.40 8.09 13.08
N LEU A 31 -0.24 7.28 13.93
CA LEU A 31 -1.47 7.63 14.64
C LEU A 31 -1.27 8.81 15.59
N LYS A 32 -0.08 8.96 16.18
CA LYS A 32 0.26 10.10 17.03
C LYS A 32 0.57 11.38 16.26
N HIS A 33 1.14 11.26 15.06
CA HIS A 33 1.66 12.40 14.29
C HIS A 33 0.78 12.80 13.10
N GLN A 34 -0.19 11.97 12.72
CA GLN A 34 -1.10 12.25 11.62
C GLN A 34 -2.43 12.72 12.20
N GLU A 35 -2.74 14.00 11.97
CA GLU A 35 -4.03 14.56 12.35
C GLU A 35 -5.17 13.77 11.71
N ALA A 36 -6.20 13.48 12.51
CA ALA A 36 -7.41 12.86 12.00
C ALA A 36 -8.04 13.81 10.98
N ARG A 37 -8.28 13.30 9.76
CA ARG A 37 -8.98 14.09 8.75
C ARG A 37 -10.40 14.41 9.25
N PRO A 38 -10.95 15.58 8.93
CA PRO A 38 -12.30 15.93 9.34
C PRO A 38 -13.32 14.94 8.74
N PRO A 39 -14.46 14.70 9.39
CA PRO A 39 -15.52 13.84 8.86
C PRO A 39 -15.95 14.33 7.47
N ILE A 40 -16.10 13.39 6.52
CA ILE A 40 -16.57 13.70 5.17
C ILE A 40 -18.02 14.16 5.27
N THR A 41 -18.27 15.44 4.96
CA THR A 41 -19.62 16.01 4.86
C THR A 41 -19.92 16.42 3.42
N TRP A 42 -21.19 16.61 3.10
CA TRP A 42 -21.63 17.13 1.80
C TRP A 42 -21.03 18.50 1.43
N SER A 43 -20.57 19.27 2.43
CA SER A 43 -19.93 20.57 2.22
C SER A 43 -18.41 20.48 1.95
N ASN A 44 -17.75 19.39 2.37
CA ASN A 44 -16.30 19.26 2.40
C ASN A 44 -15.75 18.08 1.58
N TRP A 45 -16.61 17.18 1.09
CA TRP A 45 -16.18 15.94 0.43
C TRP A 45 -15.16 16.16 -0.70
N TYR A 46 -15.33 17.21 -1.52
CA TYR A 46 -14.44 17.52 -2.63
C TYR A 46 -13.06 18.05 -2.20
N LYS A 47 -12.94 18.60 -0.99
CA LYS A 47 -11.66 19.07 -0.43
C LYS A 47 -10.82 17.94 0.14
N GLU A 48 -11.48 16.89 0.65
CA GLU A 48 -10.83 15.71 1.21
C GLU A 48 -10.36 14.70 0.15
N LEU A 49 -10.73 14.91 -1.11
CA LEU A 49 -10.29 14.08 -2.22
C LEU A 49 -8.84 14.36 -2.59
N HIS A 50 -8.05 13.30 -2.70
CA HIS A 50 -6.71 13.38 -3.26
C HIS A 50 -6.80 13.42 -4.80
N TRP A 51 -7.06 14.61 -5.36
CA TRP A 51 -7.36 14.82 -6.78
C TRP A 51 -6.40 14.11 -7.75
N LEU A 52 -5.10 14.03 -7.44
CA LEU A 52 -4.15 13.26 -8.25
C LEU A 52 -4.54 11.77 -8.40
N HIS A 53 -4.92 11.11 -7.31
CA HIS A 53 -5.35 9.69 -7.35
C HIS A 53 -6.68 9.55 -8.09
N VAL A 54 -7.59 10.52 -7.92
CA VAL A 54 -8.84 10.57 -8.68
C VAL A 54 -8.53 10.60 -10.18
N PHE A 55 -7.67 11.50 -10.64
CA PHE A 55 -7.31 11.54 -12.06
C PHE A 55 -6.65 10.24 -12.53
N ILE A 56 -5.72 9.68 -11.77
CA ILE A 56 -5.02 8.43 -12.14
C ILE A 56 -5.99 7.24 -12.23
N ILE A 57 -7.02 7.17 -11.39
CA ILE A 57 -7.97 6.06 -11.39
C ILE A 57 -9.05 6.23 -12.46
N PHE A 58 -9.53 7.45 -12.70
CA PHE A 58 -10.67 7.69 -13.60
C PHE A 58 -10.25 7.98 -15.05
N VAL A 59 -9.14 8.67 -15.28
CA VAL A 59 -8.74 9.09 -16.64
C VAL A 59 -8.32 7.90 -17.52
N PRO A 60 -7.43 6.99 -17.10
CA PRO A 60 -7.00 5.89 -17.97
C PRO A 60 -8.14 4.94 -18.38
N PRO A 61 -9.05 4.50 -17.49
CA PRO A 61 -10.19 3.67 -17.91
C PRO A 61 -11.16 4.40 -18.84
N THR A 62 -11.44 5.70 -18.59
CA THR A 62 -12.33 6.47 -19.48
C THR A 62 -11.75 6.63 -20.88
N LEU A 63 -10.45 6.93 -20.99
CA LEU A 63 -9.75 6.93 -22.28
C LEU A 63 -9.78 5.53 -22.93
N GLY A 64 -9.63 4.47 -22.14
CA GLY A 64 -9.76 3.09 -22.60
C GLY A 64 -11.13 2.78 -23.19
N PHE A 65 -12.22 3.21 -22.52
CA PHE A 65 -13.59 3.02 -23.01
C PHE A 65 -13.88 3.83 -24.28
N ILE A 66 -13.43 5.09 -24.33
CA ILE A 66 -13.56 5.92 -25.53
C ILE A 66 -12.81 5.28 -26.70
N GLY A 67 -11.58 4.82 -26.47
CA GLY A 67 -10.76 4.15 -27.48
C GLY A 67 -11.35 2.80 -27.92
N ALA A 68 -11.98 2.05 -27.02
CA ALA A 68 -12.59 0.76 -27.32
C ALA A 68 -13.73 0.87 -28.34
N TRP A 69 -14.47 1.98 -28.35
CA TRP A 69 -15.57 2.20 -29.30
C TRP A 69 -15.12 2.15 -30.76
N SER A 70 -13.93 2.68 -31.07
CA SER A 70 -13.41 2.76 -32.45
C SER A 70 -12.30 1.75 -32.76
N THR A 71 -11.84 0.98 -31.77
CA THR A 71 -10.66 0.11 -31.94
C THR A 71 -11.08 -1.29 -32.38
N PRO A 72 -10.65 -1.77 -33.56
CA PRO A 72 -10.94 -3.14 -33.98
C PRO A 72 -10.18 -4.15 -33.13
N LEU A 73 -10.85 -5.21 -32.70
CA LEU A 73 -10.25 -6.29 -31.93
C LEU A 73 -9.28 -7.09 -32.80
N ARG A 74 -8.00 -7.04 -32.46
CA ARG A 74 -6.95 -7.83 -33.11
C ARG A 74 -6.56 -8.99 -32.21
N LEU A 75 -6.57 -10.21 -32.74
CA LEU A 75 -6.18 -11.42 -32.00
C LEU A 75 -4.79 -11.29 -31.36
N LYS A 76 -3.83 -10.69 -32.06
CA LYS A 76 -2.47 -10.45 -31.54
C LYS A 76 -2.49 -9.60 -30.25
N THR A 77 -3.31 -8.56 -30.21
CA THR A 77 -3.46 -7.69 -29.04
C THR A 77 -4.18 -8.41 -27.90
N ALA A 78 -5.18 -9.23 -28.20
CA ALA A 78 -5.88 -10.04 -27.21
C ALA A 78 -4.92 -11.07 -26.56
N ILE A 79 -4.12 -11.77 -27.36
CA ILE A 79 -3.10 -12.70 -26.86
C ILE A 79 -2.09 -11.96 -25.97
N TRP A 80 -1.58 -10.81 -26.44
CA TRP A 80 -0.65 -10.01 -25.65
C TRP A 80 -1.25 -9.56 -24.32
N PHE A 81 -2.50 -9.09 -24.33
CA PHE A 81 -3.21 -8.70 -23.11
C PHE A 81 -3.28 -9.85 -22.10
N VAL A 82 -3.67 -11.05 -22.54
CA VAL A 82 -3.74 -12.24 -21.68
C VAL A 82 -2.35 -12.58 -21.14
N VAL A 83 -1.31 -12.61 -21.98
CA VAL A 83 0.05 -12.91 -21.50
C VAL A 83 0.52 -11.86 -20.49
N TYR A 84 0.30 -10.58 -20.79
CA TYR A 84 0.75 -9.47 -19.97
C TYR A 84 0.09 -9.44 -18.59
N ILE A 85 -1.24 -9.62 -18.50
CA ILE A 85 -1.96 -9.59 -17.22
C ILE A 85 -1.53 -10.74 -16.30
N HIS A 86 -1.23 -11.91 -16.86
CA HIS A 86 -0.76 -13.03 -16.06
C HIS A 86 0.68 -12.81 -15.58
N LEU A 87 1.59 -12.37 -16.47
CA LEU A 87 2.99 -12.10 -16.11
C LEU A 87 3.10 -11.02 -15.02
N THR A 88 2.38 -9.91 -15.18
CA THR A 88 2.37 -8.83 -14.19
C THR A 88 1.67 -9.25 -12.89
N GLY A 89 0.58 -10.01 -12.97
CA GLY A 89 -0.07 -10.65 -11.82
C GLY A 89 0.84 -11.61 -11.05
N PHE A 90 1.73 -12.34 -11.74
CA PHE A 90 2.78 -13.15 -11.10
C PHE A 90 3.79 -12.27 -10.37
N GLY A 91 4.20 -11.14 -10.95
CA GLY A 91 5.06 -10.16 -10.29
C GLY A 91 4.46 -9.61 -8.99
N LEU A 92 3.15 -9.33 -8.98
CA LEU A 92 2.43 -8.90 -7.78
C LEU A 92 2.33 -10.03 -6.73
N THR A 93 1.87 -11.21 -7.13
CA THR A 93 1.55 -12.30 -6.19
C THR A 93 2.80 -13.04 -5.69
N ALA A 94 3.69 -13.47 -6.59
CA ALA A 94 4.93 -14.15 -6.20
C ALA A 94 5.95 -13.14 -5.67
N GLY A 95 6.08 -11.98 -6.34
CA GLY A 95 7.01 -10.93 -5.93
C GLY A 95 6.50 -10.08 -4.77
N TYR A 96 5.69 -9.06 -5.06
CA TYR A 96 5.27 -8.04 -4.08
C TYR A 96 4.72 -8.68 -2.81
N HIS A 97 3.80 -9.64 -2.95
CA HIS A 97 3.12 -10.29 -1.84
C HIS A 97 3.96 -11.37 -1.15
N ARG A 98 4.37 -12.44 -1.85
CA ARG A 98 5.02 -13.59 -1.18
C ARG A 98 6.49 -13.34 -0.85
N LEU A 99 7.27 -12.82 -1.80
CA LEU A 99 8.72 -12.62 -1.63
C LEU A 99 9.04 -11.43 -0.73
N TRP A 100 8.61 -10.22 -1.10
CA TRP A 100 9.06 -9.00 -0.39
C TRP A 100 8.22 -8.65 0.84
N THR A 101 6.94 -9.03 0.86
CA THR A 101 6.06 -8.70 1.98
C THR A 101 6.09 -9.76 3.06
N HIS A 102 5.89 -11.03 2.69
CA HIS A 102 5.80 -12.15 3.63
C HIS A 102 7.09 -12.95 3.79
N ARG A 103 8.12 -12.68 2.97
CA ARG A 103 9.40 -13.43 2.99
C ARG A 103 9.19 -14.96 2.94
N ALA A 104 8.20 -15.40 2.17
CA ALA A 104 7.79 -16.81 2.13
C ALA A 104 8.84 -17.73 1.50
N TYR A 105 9.79 -17.18 0.74
CA TYR A 105 10.91 -17.90 0.14
C TYR A 105 12.09 -16.95 -0.12
N LYS A 106 13.27 -17.51 -0.40
CA LYS A 106 14.45 -16.77 -0.88
C LYS A 106 14.59 -17.00 -2.38
N ALA A 107 14.75 -15.91 -3.13
CA ALA A 107 14.91 -15.94 -4.58
C ALA A 107 16.38 -15.71 -4.99
N THR A 108 16.78 -16.21 -6.15
CA THR A 108 18.06 -15.81 -6.76
C THR A 108 17.94 -14.38 -7.29
N LYS A 109 19.07 -13.68 -7.48
CA LYS A 109 19.05 -12.29 -8.00
C LYS A 109 18.37 -12.15 -9.35
N GLY A 110 18.53 -13.14 -10.24
CA GLY A 110 17.81 -13.17 -11.51
C GLY A 110 16.29 -13.21 -11.33
N LEU A 111 15.80 -14.05 -10.42
CA LEU A 111 14.37 -14.13 -10.13
C LEU A 111 13.85 -12.87 -9.43
N GLU A 112 14.61 -12.29 -8.49
CA GLU A 112 14.25 -11.02 -7.84
C GLU A 112 14.04 -9.90 -8.88
N TYR A 113 14.97 -9.73 -9.82
CA TYR A 113 14.85 -8.70 -10.86
C TYR A 113 13.71 -8.98 -11.83
N THR A 114 13.53 -10.24 -12.25
CA THR A 114 12.39 -10.61 -13.11
C THR A 114 11.07 -10.28 -12.44
N LEU A 115 10.87 -10.69 -11.18
CA LEU A 115 9.64 -10.40 -10.45
C LEU A 115 9.46 -8.90 -10.20
N ALA A 116 10.54 -8.14 -10.04
CA ALA A 116 10.47 -6.69 -9.83
C ALA A 116 10.03 -5.97 -11.11
N ILE A 117 10.56 -6.38 -12.26
CA ILE A 117 10.18 -5.84 -13.58
C ILE A 117 8.72 -6.18 -13.89
N LEU A 118 8.33 -7.45 -13.71
CA LEU A 118 6.95 -7.88 -13.93
C LEU A 118 5.97 -7.16 -12.98
N GLY A 119 6.35 -7.02 -11.70
CA GLY A 119 5.54 -6.32 -10.71
C GLY A 119 5.45 -4.81 -10.95
N ALA A 120 6.47 -4.17 -11.55
CA ALA A 120 6.36 -2.77 -11.95
C ALA A 120 5.23 -2.54 -12.98
N GLY A 121 4.90 -3.56 -13.78
CA GLY A 121 3.81 -3.52 -14.76
C GLY A 121 2.40 -3.43 -14.17
N VAL A 122 2.20 -3.69 -12.87
CA VAL A 122 0.88 -3.52 -12.24
C VAL A 122 0.59 -2.10 -11.76
N ILE A 123 1.60 -1.22 -11.70
CA ILE A 123 1.44 0.21 -11.36
C ILE A 123 0.84 0.42 -9.94
N GLU A 124 1.22 -0.44 -8.98
CA GLU A 124 0.75 -0.41 -7.58
C GLU A 124 1.71 0.34 -6.63
N GLY A 125 2.53 1.24 -7.17
CA GLY A 125 3.60 1.91 -6.44
C GLY A 125 4.87 1.05 -6.28
N SER A 126 5.82 1.51 -5.46
CA SER A 126 7.08 0.79 -5.26
C SER A 126 6.90 -0.45 -4.40
N ILE A 127 7.75 -1.47 -4.60
CA ILE A 127 7.78 -2.70 -3.78
C ILE A 127 7.80 -2.36 -2.28
N ALA A 128 8.63 -1.41 -1.87
CA ALA A 128 8.75 -1.02 -0.47
C ALA A 128 7.47 -0.35 0.07
N TRP A 129 6.83 0.53 -0.72
CA TRP A 129 5.59 1.19 -0.35
C TRP A 129 4.44 0.18 -0.20
N TRP A 130 4.29 -0.69 -1.19
CA TRP A 130 3.25 -1.71 -1.22
C TRP A 130 3.44 -2.72 -0.08
N ALA A 131 4.65 -3.23 0.12
CA ALA A 131 4.94 -4.20 1.17
C ALA A 131 4.72 -3.63 2.58
N ARG A 132 5.02 -2.34 2.79
CA ARG A 132 4.69 -1.66 4.05
C ARG A 132 3.18 -1.60 4.26
N GLY A 133 2.42 -1.15 3.25
CA GLY A 133 0.96 -1.06 3.32
C GLY A 133 0.31 -2.42 3.57
N HIS A 134 0.77 -3.46 2.87
CA HIS A 134 0.25 -4.82 3.02
C HIS A 134 0.55 -5.45 4.37
N ARG A 135 1.75 -5.24 4.93
CA ARG A 135 2.05 -5.66 6.32
C ARG A 135 1.20 -4.92 7.35
N ALA A 136 0.96 -3.62 7.13
CA ALA A 136 0.06 -2.86 8.00
C ALA A 136 -1.36 -3.40 7.90
N HIS A 137 -1.87 -3.65 6.69
CA HIS A 137 -3.17 -4.28 6.48
C HIS A 137 -3.31 -5.56 7.32
N HIS A 138 -2.44 -6.56 7.13
CA HIS A 138 -2.53 -7.80 7.93
C HIS A 138 -2.41 -7.61 9.44
N ARG A 139 -1.69 -6.57 9.91
CA ARG A 139 -1.53 -6.31 11.34
C ARG A 139 -2.77 -5.63 11.95
N TYR A 140 -3.49 -4.82 11.18
CA TYR A 140 -4.55 -3.94 11.69
C TYR A 140 -5.94 -4.17 11.06
N THR A 141 -6.11 -5.17 10.18
CA THR A 141 -7.42 -5.49 9.58
C THR A 141 -8.50 -5.75 10.63
N ASP A 142 -8.13 -6.34 11.78
CA ASP A 142 -9.06 -6.68 12.87
C ASP A 142 -8.98 -5.70 14.05
N THR A 143 -8.43 -4.49 13.85
CA THR A 143 -8.39 -3.45 14.90
C THR A 143 -9.48 -2.41 14.66
N ASP A 144 -10.19 -2.04 15.73
CA ASP A 144 -11.29 -1.05 15.72
C ASP A 144 -10.86 0.38 15.32
N HIS A 145 -9.57 0.62 15.07
CA HIS A 145 -9.07 1.89 14.52
C HIS A 145 -9.67 2.24 13.15
N ILE A 146 -10.25 1.27 12.43
CA ILE A 146 -11.00 1.54 11.19
C ILE A 146 -12.41 2.09 11.49
N MET A 147 -12.94 1.90 12.70
CA MET A 147 -14.29 2.31 13.12
C MET A 147 -14.35 3.56 14.01
N GLN A 148 -13.26 4.32 14.18
CA GLN A 148 -13.35 5.62 14.90
C GLN A 148 -13.91 6.76 14.04
N TRP A 149 -14.31 6.49 12.79
CA TRP A 149 -14.89 7.46 11.85
C TRP A 149 -16.42 7.66 11.97
N SER A 150 -17.11 6.96 12.87
CA SER A 150 -18.59 6.93 12.86
C SER A 150 -19.28 7.20 14.20
N ARG A 151 -18.58 7.69 15.23
CA ARG A 151 -19.22 7.97 16.53
C ARG A 151 -19.15 9.47 16.88
N PRO A 152 -20.26 10.22 16.74
CA PRO A 152 -20.33 11.62 17.15
C PRO A 152 -20.29 11.82 18.67
N ASP A 153 -20.37 10.76 19.46
CA ASP A 153 -20.70 10.78 20.89
C ASP A 153 -19.51 10.62 21.85
N GLY A 154 -18.29 10.41 21.35
CA GLY A 154 -17.08 10.49 22.18
C GLY A 154 -16.99 9.47 23.33
N ASP A 155 -17.78 8.38 23.29
CA ASP A 155 -17.75 7.32 24.30
C ASP A 155 -16.67 6.26 23.95
N ASN A 156 -15.59 6.24 24.73
CA ASN A 156 -14.53 5.24 24.70
C ASN A 156 -14.75 4.22 25.83
N ARG A 157 -15.68 3.29 25.65
CA ARG A 157 -15.77 2.10 26.52
C ARG A 157 -15.15 0.86 25.85
N PRO A 158 -14.40 0.05 26.62
CA PRO A 158 -13.66 -1.11 26.13
C PRO A 158 -14.57 -2.24 25.66
#